data_AF-V7I2A7-F1
#
_entry.id   AF-V7I2A7-F1
#
_cell.length_a   1.000
_cell.length_b   1.000
_cell.length_c   1.000
_cell.angle_alpha   90.00
_cell.angle_beta   90.00
_cell.angle_gamma   90.00
#
_symmetry.space_group_name_H-M   'P 1'
#
loop_
_entity.id
_entity.type
_entity.pdbx_description
1 polymer ?
#
loop_
_entity_poly.entity_id
_entity_poly.type
_entity_poly.pdbx_seq_one_letter_code
_entity_poly.pdbx_strand_id
1 'polypeptide(L)'
;MPWKPKSICNYPGCQSLTHDRYCEQHKKEMIRVQNDRSSKMYTYQWRKASKEFLKKHPLCVHCEREGRLTPATEVDHIKPHGGDRKLFWNKNNWQPLCKSCHSKKTAEEDGGFGNNPKPTRG
;
A
#
# COMPACT_ATOMS: atom_id res chain seq x y z
N MET A 1 33.36 7.29 -5.23
CA MET A 1 32.75 5.95 -5.43
C MET A 1 32.47 5.77 -6.91
N PRO A 2 32.89 4.68 -7.57
CA PRO A 2 32.65 4.49 -9.00
C PRO A 2 31.15 4.36 -9.26
N TRP A 3 30.66 5.06 -10.28
CA TRP A 3 29.25 5.10 -10.62
C TRP A 3 28.79 3.76 -11.22
N LYS A 4 27.59 3.31 -10.87
CA LYS A 4 27.05 2.03 -11.37
C LYS A 4 26.87 2.13 -12.90
N PRO A 5 27.44 1.21 -13.70
CA PRO A 5 27.23 1.20 -15.15
C PRO A 5 25.75 0.99 -15.46
N LYS A 6 25.30 1.57 -16.59
CA LYS A 6 23.92 1.37 -17.05
C LYS A 6 23.68 -0.10 -17.38
N SER A 7 22.54 -0.63 -16.94
CA SER A 7 22.07 -1.97 -17.26
C SER A 7 20.94 -1.91 -18.30
N ILE A 8 20.76 -3.00 -19.04
CA ILE A 8 19.61 -3.16 -19.94
C ILE A 8 18.32 -3.17 -19.11
N CYS A 9 17.29 -2.49 -19.60
CA CYS A 9 15.94 -2.49 -19.02
C CYS A 9 15.40 -3.91 -18.88
N ASN A 10 14.81 -4.24 -17.72
CA ASN A 10 14.27 -5.58 -17.46
C ASN A 10 12.87 -5.81 -18.04
N TYR A 11 12.40 -4.96 -18.96
CA TYR A 11 11.13 -5.16 -19.65
C TYR A 11 11.34 -6.10 -20.85
N PRO A 12 10.51 -7.14 -21.06
CA PRO A 12 10.69 -8.09 -22.15
C PRO A 12 10.83 -7.40 -23.51
N GLY A 13 11.94 -7.67 -24.21
CA GLY A 13 12.23 -7.09 -25.53
C GLY A 13 12.74 -5.64 -25.52
N CYS A 14 12.88 -5.00 -24.36
CA CYS A 14 13.44 -3.65 -24.28
C CYS A 14 14.96 -3.67 -24.15
N GLN A 15 15.66 -3.01 -25.07
CA GLN A 15 17.13 -2.91 -25.07
C GLN A 15 17.65 -1.56 -24.52
N SER A 16 16.78 -0.71 -23.99
CA SER A 16 17.19 0.61 -23.47
C SER A 16 18.06 0.49 -22.22
N LEU A 17 19.12 1.29 -22.15
CA LEU A 17 20.03 1.35 -21.01
C LEU A 17 19.49 2.28 -19.90
N THR A 18 19.51 1.83 -18.65
CA THR A 18 19.01 2.54 -17.46
C THR A 18 19.91 2.29 -16.24
N HIS A 19 19.88 3.18 -15.25
CA HIS A 19 20.54 2.94 -13.96
C HIS A 19 19.67 2.13 -12.98
N ASP A 20 18.39 1.98 -13.30
CA ASP A 20 17.38 1.31 -12.50
C ASP A 20 16.94 -0.04 -13.12
N ARG A 21 15.91 -0.67 -12.52
CA ARG A 21 15.31 -1.92 -13.03
C ARG A 21 14.63 -1.74 -14.40
N TYR A 22 14.03 -0.57 -14.66
CA TYR A 22 13.28 -0.26 -15.89
C TYR A 22 13.73 1.09 -16.46
N CYS A 23 13.58 1.29 -17.77
CA CYS A 23 13.73 2.62 -18.38
C CYS A 23 12.53 3.52 -18.04
N GLU A 24 12.66 4.83 -18.21
CA GLU A 24 11.63 5.81 -17.82
C GLU A 24 10.24 5.52 -18.43
N GLN A 25 10.20 5.05 -19.68
CA GLN A 25 8.96 4.64 -20.33
C GLN A 25 8.29 3.47 -19.59
N HIS A 26 9.03 2.38 -19.37
CA HIS A 26 8.49 1.20 -18.71
C HIS A 26 8.26 1.42 -17.21
N LYS A 27 8.97 2.34 -16.55
CA LYS A 27 8.61 2.79 -15.19
C LYS A 27 7.21 3.41 -15.17
N LYS A 28 6.93 4.36 -16.07
CA LYS A 28 5.61 5.00 -16.18
C LYS A 28 4.51 3.99 -16.50
N GLU A 29 4.79 3.03 -17.38
CA GLU A 29 3.85 1.96 -17.70
C GLU A 29 3.53 1.08 -16.49
N MET A 30 4.54 0.62 -15.75
CA MET A 30 4.35 -0.19 -14.54
C MET A 30 3.55 0.56 -13.47
N ILE A 31 3.86 1.84 -13.25
CA ILE A 31 3.11 2.71 -12.33
C ILE A 31 1.65 2.84 -12.79
N ARG A 32 1.40 3.04 -14.08
CA ARG A 32 0.04 3.16 -14.63
C ARG A 32 -0.75 1.87 -14.44
N VAL A 33 -0.15 0.70 -14.73
CA VAL A 33 -0.79 -0.61 -14.54
C VAL A 33 -1.12 -0.84 -13.05
N GLN A 34 -0.21 -0.48 -12.15
CA GLN A 34 -0.45 -0.59 -10.70
C GLN A 34 -1.58 0.32 -10.23
N ASN A 35 -1.60 1.59 -10.67
CA ASN A 35 -2.64 2.55 -10.32
C ASN A 35 -4.02 2.15 -10.87
N ASP A 36 -4.09 1.63 -12.10
CA ASP A 36 -5.35 1.13 -12.67
C ASP A 36 -5.89 -0.07 -11.89
N ARG A 37 -5.02 -1.00 -11.47
CA ARG A 37 -5.41 -2.14 -10.62
C ARG A 37 -5.93 -1.71 -9.25
N SER A 38 -5.28 -0.73 -8.63
CA SER A 38 -5.65 -0.22 -7.30
C SER A 38 -6.94 0.60 -7.34
N SER A 39 -7.03 1.59 -8.23
CA SER A 39 -8.17 2.52 -8.33
C SER A 39 -9.50 1.83 -8.65
N LYS A 40 -9.48 0.74 -9.42
CA LYS A 40 -10.69 -0.05 -9.72
C LYS A 40 -11.32 -0.74 -8.50
N MET A 41 -10.62 -0.87 -7.38
CA MET A 41 -11.14 -1.52 -6.16
C MET A 41 -11.78 -0.53 -5.19
N TYR A 42 -11.29 0.71 -5.13
CA TYR A 42 -11.78 1.78 -4.27
C TYR A 42 -13.06 2.45 -4.82
N THR A 43 -14.12 1.66 -4.95
CA THR A 43 -15.40 2.07 -5.55
C THR A 43 -16.43 2.56 -4.52
N TYR A 44 -17.62 2.94 -4.99
CA TYR A 44 -18.78 3.18 -4.11
C TYR A 44 -19.08 2.01 -3.17
N GLN A 45 -18.92 0.76 -3.65
CA GLN A 45 -19.16 -0.43 -2.84
C GLN A 45 -18.21 -0.50 -1.65
N TRP A 46 -16.93 -0.19 -1.88
CA TRP A 46 -15.93 -0.10 -0.81
C TRP A 46 -16.35 0.96 0.20
N ARG A 47 -16.65 2.18 -0.25
CA ARG A 47 -17.08 3.28 0.63
C ARG A 47 -18.29 2.90 1.49
N LYS A 48 -19.26 2.17 0.94
CA LYS A 48 -20.43 1.68 1.70
C LYS A 48 -20.00 0.64 2.74
N ALA A 49 -19.26 -0.39 2.31
CA ALA A 49 -18.85 -1.48 3.20
C ALA A 49 -17.92 -1.02 4.33
N SER A 50 -16.97 -0.11 4.05
CA SER A 50 -16.08 0.46 5.07
C SER A 50 -16.86 1.27 6.11
N LYS A 51 -17.88 2.04 5.69
CA LYS A 51 -18.75 2.76 6.63
C LYS A 51 -19.55 1.81 7.52
N GLU A 52 -20.11 0.74 6.96
CA GLU A 52 -20.82 -0.28 7.73
C GLU A 52 -19.89 -1.00 8.71
N PHE A 53 -18.65 -1.26 8.30
CA PHE A 53 -17.63 -1.82 9.17
C PHE A 53 -17.28 -0.88 10.34
N LEU A 54 -17.01 0.41 10.07
CA LEU A 54 -16.72 1.40 11.12
C LEU A 54 -17.87 1.59 12.12
N LYS A 55 -19.12 1.44 11.69
CA LYS A 55 -20.27 1.46 12.63
C LYS A 55 -20.23 0.31 13.64
N LYS A 56 -19.75 -0.87 13.22
CA LYS A 56 -19.61 -2.06 14.07
C LYS A 56 -18.31 -2.04 14.88
N HIS A 57 -17.30 -1.33 14.38
CA HIS A 57 -15.97 -1.24 14.96
C HIS A 57 -15.61 0.24 15.17
N PRO A 58 -16.22 0.90 16.17
CA PRO A 58 -16.14 2.36 16.32
C PRO A 58 -14.80 2.84 16.89
N LEU A 59 -13.96 1.95 17.43
CA LEU A 59 -12.71 2.28 18.08
C LEU A 59 -11.50 1.84 17.26
N CYS A 60 -10.42 2.60 17.37
CA CYS A 60 -9.13 2.30 16.75
C CYS A 60 -8.48 1.11 17.46
N VAL A 61 -8.26 0.02 16.73
CA VAL A 61 -7.70 -1.21 17.31
C VAL A 61 -6.25 -1.07 17.79
N HIS A 62 -5.49 -0.09 17.27
CA HIS A 62 -4.15 0.22 17.79
C HIS A 62 -4.24 0.99 19.10
N CYS A 63 -5.13 1.98 19.18
CA CYS A 63 -5.33 2.74 20.41
C CYS A 63 -5.89 1.85 21.53
N GLU A 64 -6.84 0.97 21.23
CA GLU A 64 -7.41 0.04 22.22
C GLU A 64 -6.35 -0.88 22.82
N ARG A 65 -5.42 -1.39 22.00
CA ARG A 65 -4.28 -2.19 22.46
C ARG A 65 -3.35 -1.43 23.41
N GLU A 66 -3.33 -0.11 23.32
CA GLU A 66 -2.58 0.79 24.22
C GLU A 66 -3.44 1.33 25.38
N GLY A 67 -4.67 0.84 25.55
CA GLY A 67 -5.60 1.29 26.59
C GLY A 67 -6.24 2.66 26.32
N ARG A 68 -6.18 3.16 25.08
CA ARG A 68 -6.74 4.46 24.68
C ARG A 68 -8.03 4.27 23.87
N LEU A 69 -9.09 4.97 24.27
CA LEU A 69 -10.35 5.00 23.52
C LEU A 69 -10.32 6.11 22.48
N THR A 70 -9.97 5.78 21.24
CA THR A 70 -9.96 6.74 20.12
C THR A 70 -10.92 6.27 19.03
N PRO A 71 -11.80 7.15 18.51
CA PRO A 71 -12.68 6.79 17.39
C PRO A 71 -11.88 6.34 16.16
N ALA A 72 -12.32 5.25 15.54
CA ALA A 72 -11.83 4.86 14.22
C ALA A 72 -12.52 5.69 13.14
N THR A 73 -11.73 6.18 12.20
CA THR A 73 -12.20 7.02 11.09
C THR A 73 -11.95 6.38 9.74
N GLU A 74 -11.03 5.41 9.68
CA GLU A 74 -10.55 4.80 8.45
C GLU A 74 -10.53 3.27 8.60
N VAL A 75 -10.79 2.57 7.51
CA VAL A 75 -10.62 1.12 7.41
C VAL A 75 -9.34 0.86 6.63
N ASP A 76 -8.43 0.13 7.26
CA ASP A 76 -7.14 -0.23 6.69
C ASP A 76 -7.04 -1.74 6.49
N HIS A 77 -6.17 -2.18 5.58
CA HIS A 77 -5.87 -3.59 5.36
C HIS A 77 -4.66 -4.02 6.21
N ILE A 78 -4.86 -5.01 7.10
CA ILE A 78 -3.82 -5.57 7.97
C ILE A 78 -2.63 -6.06 7.13
N LYS A 79 -2.92 -6.81 6.06
CA LYS A 79 -1.96 -7.18 5.02
C LYS A 79 -2.23 -6.35 3.77
N PRO A 80 -1.23 -5.64 3.22
CA PRO A 80 -1.37 -4.94 1.95
C PRO A 80 -1.89 -5.88 0.87
N HIS A 81 -2.97 -5.49 0.19
CA HIS A 81 -3.61 -6.37 -0.78
C HIS A 81 -2.83 -6.50 -2.09
N GLY A 82 -1.94 -5.56 -2.42
CA GLY A 82 -1.06 -5.64 -3.61
C GLY A 82 -1.80 -5.78 -4.95
N GLY A 83 -3.10 -5.44 -4.99
CA GLY A 83 -3.98 -5.69 -6.14
C GLY A 83 -4.70 -7.05 -6.15
N ASP A 84 -4.64 -7.84 -5.09
CA ASP A 84 -5.49 -9.02 -4.90
C ASP A 84 -6.89 -8.63 -4.42
N ARG A 85 -7.90 -8.88 -5.26
CA ARG A 85 -9.30 -8.57 -4.96
C ARG A 85 -9.88 -9.41 -3.82
N LYS A 86 -9.49 -10.69 -3.71
CA LYS A 86 -10.02 -11.56 -2.64
C LYS A 86 -9.52 -11.07 -1.29
N LEU A 87 -8.23 -10.72 -1.22
CA LEU A 87 -7.63 -10.17 0.00
C LEU A 87 -8.16 -8.77 0.33
N PHE A 88 -8.45 -7.95 -0.68
CA PHE A 88 -9.07 -6.62 -0.50
C PHE A 88 -10.45 -6.70 0.16
N TRP A 89 -11.28 -7.66 -0.26
CA TRP A 89 -12.65 -7.84 0.26
C TRP A 89 -12.75 -8.75 1.49
N ASN A 90 -11.63 -9.32 1.94
CA ASN A 90 -11.60 -10.12 3.15
C ASN A 90 -11.74 -9.24 4.39
N LYS A 91 -12.91 -9.26 5.04
CA LYS A 91 -13.18 -8.48 6.26
C LYS A 91 -12.26 -8.84 7.43
N ASN A 92 -11.73 -10.07 7.47
CA ASN A 92 -10.74 -10.45 8.49
C ASN A 92 -9.38 -9.80 8.25
N ASN A 93 -9.16 -9.26 7.05
CA ASN A 93 -8.00 -8.44 6.72
C ASN A 93 -8.27 -6.95 6.95
N TRP A 94 -9.45 -6.55 7.42
CA TRP A 94 -9.77 -5.15 7.70
C TRP A 94 -9.51 -4.83 9.17
N GLN A 95 -9.05 -3.61 9.42
CA GLN A 95 -8.91 -3.09 10.78
C GLN A 95 -9.40 -1.64 10.88
N PRO A 96 -10.07 -1.28 11.99
CA PRO A 96 -10.51 0.08 12.26
C PRO A 96 -9.33 0.90 12.82
N LEU A 97 -8.95 1.99 12.16
CA LEU A 97 -7.87 2.86 12.62
C LEU A 97 -8.34 4.32 12.72
N CYS A 98 -7.77 5.04 13.68
CA CYS A 98 -7.79 6.49 13.64
C CYS A 98 -6.74 7.01 12.65
N LYS A 99 -6.92 8.25 12.21
CA LYS A 99 -6.04 8.87 11.20
C LYS A 99 -4.55 8.81 11.55
N SER A 100 -4.18 9.05 12.81
CA SER A 100 -2.78 9.03 13.24
C SER A 100 -2.17 7.62 13.17
N CYS A 101 -2.88 6.60 13.64
CA CYS A 101 -2.41 5.21 13.57
C CYS A 101 -2.36 4.70 12.12
N HIS A 102 -3.32 5.09 11.28
CA HIS A 102 -3.30 4.76 9.86
C HIS A 102 -2.08 5.38 9.16
N SER A 103 -1.85 6.70 9.32
CA SER A 103 -0.68 7.36 8.74
C SER A 103 0.65 6.77 9.23
N LYS A 104 0.74 6.40 10.52
CA LYS A 104 1.93 5.72 11.07
C LYS A 104 2.19 4.38 10.37
N LYS A 105 1.16 3.54 10.22
CA LYS A 105 1.27 2.26 9.51
C LYS A 105 1.70 2.45 8.06
N THR A 106 1.07 3.37 7.32
CA THR A 106 1.45 3.67 5.94
C THR A 106 2.93 4.08 5.84
N ALA A 107 3.41 4.90 6.77
CA ALA A 107 4.82 5.28 6.81
C ALA A 107 5.75 4.09 7.10
N GLU A 108 5.34 3.15 7.94
CA GLU A 108 6.10 1.93 8.23
C GLU A 108 6.12 0.95 7.04
N GLU A 109 5.01 0.86 6.29
CA GLU A 109 4.86 -0.04 5.13
C GLU A 109 5.52 0.51 3.86
N ASP A 110 5.31 1.78 3.55
CA ASP A 110 5.86 2.44 2.35
C ASP A 110 7.31 2.94 2.57
N GLY A 111 7.87 2.74 3.77
CA GLY A 111 9.23 3.12 4.12
C GLY A 111 9.40 4.59 4.57
N GLY A 112 8.35 5.41 4.53
CA GLY A 112 8.31 6.77 5.07
C GLY A 112 9.20 7.77 4.31
N PHE A 113 8.57 8.83 3.78
CA PHE A 113 9.20 10.06 3.24
C PHE A 113 10.67 9.91 2.74
N GLY A 114 10.91 9.00 1.79
CA GLY A 114 12.22 8.89 1.11
C GLY A 114 13.21 7.85 1.62
N ASN A 115 12.84 6.93 2.53
CA ASN A 115 13.73 5.80 2.85
C ASN A 115 13.42 4.56 2.01
N ASN A 116 14.48 3.98 1.44
CA ASN A 116 14.43 2.74 0.67
C ASN A 116 13.96 1.60 1.61
N PRO A 117 12.97 0.77 1.21
CA PRO A 117 12.49 -0.31 2.05
C PRO A 117 13.66 -1.23 2.43
N LYS A 118 13.81 -1.49 3.73
CA LYS A 118 14.84 -2.43 4.22
C LYS A 118 14.55 -3.81 3.65
N PRO A 119 15.56 -4.55 3.13
CA PRO A 119 15.35 -5.92 2.70
C PRO A 119 14.87 -6.75 3.90
N THR A 120 13.72 -7.38 3.73
CA THR A 120 13.19 -8.39 4.65
C THR A 120 14.26 -9.46 4.85
N ARG A 121 14.81 -9.56 6.07
CA ARG A 121 15.67 -10.68 6.46
C ARG A 121 14.78 -11.90 6.62
N GLY A 122 14.95 -12.88 5.72
CA GLY A 122 14.60 -14.27 5.98
C GLY A 122 15.73 -14.95 6.75
#